data_AF-A0A3D1FVT2-F1
#
_entry.id   AF-A0A3D1FVT2-F1
#
_cell.length_a   1.000
_cell.length_b   1.000
_cell.length_c   1.000
_cell.angle_alpha   90.00
_cell.angle_beta   90.00
_cell.angle_gamma   90.00
#
_symmetry.space_group_name_H-M   'P 1'
#
loop_
_entity.id
_entity.type
_entity.pdbx_description
1 polymer ?
#
loop_
_entity_poly.entity_id
_entity_poly.type
_entity_poly.pdbx_seq_one_letter_code
_entity_poly.pdbx_strand_id
1 'polypeptide(L)'
;AERERKDLQGIRKLARERAKKANLHNKKLRDCRAHLNDNKPGAKGDRRLDTTLFITEGDSASGSITKSRDVNTQAVFSLKGKPLNSYGLTKKVVYENEEFNLLQAALNIEDGLDELRYNNVVIATDADVDGMHIRLLLITFFLQFFPELVREGHLYILQTPLFRVRNKKETRYCYTPEEKNTAIQDLGPRPEITRFKGLGEISPDEFKHFIGNDIRLEPVMIGRDLTSGDLLEFYMGKNTPKRQEFIIENLRVEKNLEEEFFN
;
A
#
# COMPACT_ATOMS: atom_id res chain seq x y z
N ALA A 1 17.43 17.99 -27.00
CA ALA A 1 18.67 17.29 -26.59
C ALA A 1 19.44 18.00 -25.47
N GLU A 2 20.21 19.08 -25.73
CA GLU A 2 21.06 19.70 -24.69
C GLU A 2 20.28 20.59 -23.70
N ARG A 3 19.25 21.28 -24.19
CA ARG A 3 18.32 22.10 -23.38
C ARG A 3 17.50 21.22 -22.43
N GLU A 4 16.94 20.11 -22.94
CA GLU A 4 16.23 19.12 -22.12
C GLU A 4 17.12 18.45 -21.06
N ARG A 5 18.39 18.17 -21.39
CA ARG A 5 19.36 17.67 -20.39
C ARG A 5 19.65 18.68 -19.31
N LYS A 6 19.80 19.98 -19.66
CA LYS A 6 19.99 21.06 -18.68
C LYS A 6 18.73 21.30 -17.85
N ASP A 7 17.54 21.22 -18.44
CA ASP A 7 16.27 21.35 -17.74
C ASP A 7 16.05 20.17 -16.79
N LEU A 8 16.35 18.93 -17.23
CA LEU A 8 16.33 17.74 -16.36
C LEU A 8 17.38 17.82 -15.24
N GLN A 9 18.57 18.34 -15.50
CA GLN A 9 19.58 18.56 -14.45
C GLN A 9 19.16 19.65 -13.46
N GLY A 10 18.55 20.74 -13.94
CA GLY A 10 18.02 21.80 -13.09
C GLY A 10 16.86 21.31 -12.23
N ILE A 11 15.92 20.56 -12.82
CA ILE A 11 14.82 19.89 -12.12
C ILE A 11 15.36 18.89 -11.12
N ARG A 12 16.35 18.06 -11.49
CA ARG A 12 17.02 17.12 -10.57
C ARG A 12 17.68 17.84 -9.41
N LYS A 13 18.39 18.95 -9.65
CA LYS A 13 19.04 19.73 -8.58
C LYS A 13 18.01 20.33 -7.61
N LEU A 14 16.95 20.95 -8.15
CA LEU A 14 15.83 21.47 -7.37
C LEU A 14 15.09 20.37 -6.61
N ALA A 15 14.87 19.22 -7.25
CA ALA A 15 14.29 18.04 -6.63
C ALA A 15 15.18 17.54 -5.49
N ARG A 16 16.50 17.47 -5.67
CA ARG A 16 17.47 17.05 -4.65
C ARG A 16 17.55 18.02 -3.47
N GLU A 17 17.44 19.33 -3.72
CA GLU A 17 17.37 20.35 -2.66
C GLU A 17 16.05 20.28 -1.89
N ARG A 18 14.92 20.04 -2.59
CA ARG A 18 13.62 19.79 -1.96
C ARG A 18 13.62 18.48 -1.19
N ALA A 19 14.19 17.43 -1.76
CA ALA A 19 14.37 16.11 -1.15
C ALA A 19 15.22 16.20 0.10
N LYS A 20 16.34 16.92 0.09
CA LYS A 20 17.16 17.17 1.30
C LYS A 20 16.38 17.90 2.39
N LYS A 21 15.60 18.92 2.03
CA LYS A 21 14.72 19.63 2.98
C LYS A 21 13.59 18.73 3.49
N ALA A 22 12.99 17.93 2.61
CA ALA A 22 11.98 16.94 2.92
C ALA A 22 12.53 15.84 3.84
N ASN A 23 13.74 15.35 3.60
CA ASN A 23 14.38 14.29 4.39
C ASN A 23 14.59 14.73 5.85
N LEU A 24 14.94 16.00 6.08
CA LEU A 24 15.06 16.55 7.44
C LEU A 24 13.70 16.74 8.16
N HIS A 25 12.60 16.90 7.42
CA HIS A 25 11.28 17.23 7.98
C HIS A 25 10.11 16.54 7.25
N ASN A 26 10.21 15.24 6.97
CA ASN A 26 9.13 14.49 6.35
C ASN A 26 8.05 14.19 7.40
N LYS A 27 7.11 15.13 7.58
CA LYS A 27 6.05 15.02 8.60
C LYS A 27 5.13 13.82 8.40
N LYS A 28 5.09 13.26 7.19
CA LYS A 28 4.30 12.07 6.83
C LYS A 28 4.99 10.76 7.16
N LEU A 29 6.31 10.77 7.33
CA LEU A 29 7.09 9.59 7.65
C LEU A 29 7.28 9.46 9.17
N ARG A 30 6.75 8.38 9.73
CA ARG A 30 7.13 7.86 11.05
C ARG A 30 8.14 6.76 10.79
N ASP A 31 9.41 7.09 10.94
CA ASP A 31 10.51 6.20 10.57
C ASP A 31 10.70 5.04 11.56
N CYS A 32 11.44 4.01 11.15
CA CYS A 32 12.01 2.97 12.00
C CYS A 32 13.51 3.18 12.22
N ARG A 33 14.12 2.34 13.06
CA ARG A 33 15.53 2.51 13.47
C ARG A 33 16.54 1.87 12.52
N ALA A 34 16.17 0.75 11.89
CA ALA A 34 17.00 0.06 10.92
C ALA A 34 16.51 0.32 9.50
N HIS A 35 17.44 0.37 8.55
CA HIS A 35 17.16 0.56 7.13
C HIS A 35 17.93 -0.45 6.28
N LEU A 36 17.36 -0.84 5.14
CA LEU A 36 17.97 -1.78 4.20
C LEU A 36 19.38 -1.34 3.77
N ASN A 37 19.57 -0.04 3.53
CA ASN A 37 20.82 0.55 3.09
C ASN A 37 21.82 0.88 4.23
N ASP A 38 21.60 0.44 5.46
CA ASP A 38 22.57 0.65 6.54
C ASP A 38 23.89 -0.10 6.27
N ASN A 39 25.02 0.58 6.51
CA ASN A 39 26.40 0.15 6.20
C ASN A 39 26.96 -1.02 7.03
N LYS A 40 26.12 -1.84 7.67
CA LYS A 40 26.56 -3.00 8.47
C LYS A 40 25.87 -4.31 8.07
N PRO A 41 26.06 -4.80 6.83
CA PRO A 41 25.54 -6.10 6.46
C PRO A 41 26.11 -7.26 7.28
N GLY A 42 25.24 -8.14 7.76
CA GLY A 42 25.64 -9.41 8.37
C GLY A 42 26.12 -9.32 9.82
N ALA A 43 25.88 -8.20 10.51
CA ALA A 43 26.09 -8.12 11.95
C ALA A 43 25.11 -9.06 12.71
N LYS A 44 25.50 -9.53 13.89
CA LYS A 44 24.62 -10.36 14.73
C LYS A 44 23.38 -9.53 15.12
N GLY A 45 22.20 -9.96 14.66
CA GLY A 45 20.95 -9.21 14.83
C GLY A 45 20.65 -8.20 13.71
N ASP A 46 21.26 -8.36 12.53
CA ASP A 46 20.89 -7.62 11.31
C ASP A 46 19.42 -7.94 10.93
N ARG A 47 18.56 -6.93 11.06
CA ARG A 47 17.13 -6.99 10.72
C ARG A 47 16.79 -6.11 9.51
N ARG A 48 17.79 -5.75 8.70
CA ARG A 48 17.60 -4.87 7.54
C ARG A 48 16.65 -5.46 6.50
N LEU A 49 16.64 -6.79 6.34
CA LEU A 49 15.71 -7.49 5.45
C LEU A 49 14.27 -7.54 5.99
N ASP A 50 14.08 -7.36 7.29
CA ASP A 50 12.75 -7.30 7.92
C ASP A 50 12.12 -5.90 7.77
N THR A 51 12.87 -4.92 7.26
CA THR A 51 12.44 -3.52 7.23
C THR A 51 11.25 -3.34 6.29
N THR A 52 10.23 -2.65 6.79
CA THR A 52 8.95 -2.50 6.10
C THR A 52 8.47 -1.06 6.18
N LEU A 53 8.13 -0.43 5.06
CA LEU A 53 7.40 0.82 5.02
C LEU A 53 5.93 0.56 4.70
N PHE A 54 5.04 0.84 5.65
CA PHE A 54 3.59 0.84 5.42
C PHE A 54 3.14 2.19 4.86
N ILE A 55 2.56 2.19 3.67
CA ILE A 55 1.93 3.37 3.05
C ILE A 55 0.43 3.30 3.34
N THR A 56 -0.07 4.25 4.13
CA THR A 56 -1.49 4.29 4.53
C THR A 56 -2.25 5.40 3.81
N GLU A 57 -3.55 5.22 3.62
CA GLU A 57 -4.45 6.23 3.02
C GLU A 57 -4.48 7.57 3.77
N GLY A 58 -4.42 7.52 5.10
CA GLY A 58 -4.52 8.71 5.93
C GLY A 58 -4.08 8.51 7.38
N ASP A 59 -4.21 9.57 8.17
CA ASP A 59 -3.70 9.63 9.55
C ASP A 59 -4.42 8.67 10.51
N SER A 60 -5.66 8.29 10.24
CA SER A 60 -6.42 7.32 11.05
C SER A 60 -5.73 5.95 11.03
N ALA A 61 -5.57 5.36 9.84
CA ALA A 61 -4.87 4.08 9.66
C ALA A 61 -3.39 4.16 10.11
N SER A 62 -2.71 5.26 9.77
CA SER A 62 -1.33 5.51 10.23
C SER A 62 -1.23 5.53 11.76
N GLY A 63 -2.21 6.11 12.45
CA GLY A 63 -2.25 6.17 13.91
C GLY A 63 -2.35 4.79 14.56
N SER A 64 -3.18 3.89 14.00
CA SER A 64 -3.29 2.50 14.46
C SER A 64 -1.98 1.75 14.25
N ILE A 65 -1.41 1.76 13.04
CA ILE A 65 -0.14 1.08 12.74
C ILE A 65 1.00 1.65 13.60
N THR A 66 1.08 2.96 13.75
CA THR A 66 2.15 3.62 14.53
C THR A 66 2.17 3.15 15.98
N LYS A 67 0.99 2.87 16.58
CA LYS A 67 0.88 2.37 17.95
C LYS A 67 1.21 0.88 18.09
N SER A 68 1.02 0.11 17.03
CA SER A 68 1.17 -1.37 17.04
C SER A 68 2.51 -1.88 16.53
N ARG A 69 3.20 -1.09 15.70
CA ARG A 69 4.39 -1.50 14.95
C ARG A 69 5.61 -1.82 15.82
N ASP A 70 6.50 -2.65 15.30
CA ASP A 70 7.89 -2.75 15.78
C ASP A 70 8.69 -1.55 15.28
N VAL A 71 8.95 -0.59 16.17
CA VAL A 71 9.71 0.64 15.85
C VAL A 71 11.13 0.38 15.34
N ASN A 72 11.67 -0.82 15.48
CA ASN A 72 13.00 -1.15 14.98
C ASN A 72 12.99 -1.39 13.46
N THR A 73 11.94 -1.99 12.90
CA THR A 73 11.92 -2.43 11.49
C THR A 73 10.74 -1.90 10.69
N GLN A 74 9.69 -1.39 11.33
CA GLN A 74 8.46 -1.00 10.64
C GLN A 74 8.30 0.51 10.66
N ALA A 75 8.32 1.13 9.49
CA ALA A 75 8.04 2.54 9.24
C ALA A 75 6.61 2.74 8.71
N VAL A 76 6.07 3.94 8.86
CA VAL A 76 4.72 4.31 8.37
C VAL A 76 4.78 5.62 7.62
N PHE A 77 4.18 5.67 6.44
CA PHE A 77 4.01 6.87 5.62
C PHE A 77 2.51 7.14 5.40
N SER A 78 2.01 8.28 5.87
CA SER A 78 0.60 8.66 5.65
C SER A 78 0.40 9.55 4.42
N LEU A 79 -0.40 9.05 3.48
CA LEU A 79 -0.91 9.84 2.36
C LEU A 79 -1.95 10.86 2.84
N LYS A 80 -2.29 11.80 1.97
CA LYS A 80 -3.41 12.72 2.17
C LYS A 80 -4.35 12.65 0.97
N GLY A 81 -5.41 11.86 1.11
CA GLY A 81 -6.37 11.64 0.05
C GLY A 81 -5.82 10.79 -1.10
N LYS A 82 -6.53 10.80 -2.23
CA LYS A 82 -6.19 9.97 -3.38
C LYS A 82 -4.93 10.50 -4.08
N PRO A 83 -3.90 9.66 -4.30
CA PRO A 83 -2.73 10.06 -5.07
C PRO A 83 -3.11 10.52 -6.49
N LEU A 84 -2.30 11.38 -7.07
CA LEU A 84 -2.49 11.79 -8.46
C LEU A 84 -2.37 10.55 -9.37
N ASN A 85 -3.34 10.35 -10.28
CA ASN A 85 -3.16 9.37 -11.35
C ASN A 85 -1.95 9.77 -12.19
N SER A 86 -0.87 9.02 -12.02
CA SER A 86 0.42 9.34 -12.61
C SER A 86 0.61 8.71 -13.99
N TYR A 87 -0.38 7.96 -14.48
CA TYR A 87 -0.33 7.31 -15.77
C TYR A 87 -0.13 8.30 -16.92
N GLY A 88 0.88 8.08 -17.75
CA GLY A 88 1.22 8.94 -18.88
C GLY A 88 1.76 10.33 -18.49
N LEU A 89 1.95 10.62 -17.20
CA LEU A 89 2.61 11.84 -16.75
C LEU A 89 4.13 11.74 -16.87
N THR A 90 4.77 12.88 -17.07
CA THR A 90 6.24 12.97 -17.08
C THR A 90 6.80 12.92 -15.66
N LYS A 91 8.06 12.49 -15.52
CA LYS A 91 8.77 12.53 -14.23
C LYS A 91 8.72 13.90 -13.57
N LYS A 92 8.74 15.00 -14.35
CA LYS A 92 8.67 16.36 -13.84
C LYS A 92 7.40 16.61 -13.01
N VAL A 93 6.24 16.22 -13.52
CA VAL A 93 4.95 16.44 -12.83
C VAL A 93 4.90 15.66 -11.51
N VAL A 94 5.46 14.45 -11.52
CA VAL A 94 5.56 13.61 -10.32
C VAL A 94 6.53 14.19 -9.28
N TYR A 95 7.65 14.78 -9.70
CA TYR A 95 8.58 15.47 -8.79
C TYR A 95 8.01 16.76 -8.20
N GLU A 96 7.15 17.45 -8.95
CA GLU A 96 6.45 18.65 -8.49
C GLU A 96 5.29 18.32 -7.53
N ASN A 97 4.76 17.09 -7.59
CA ASN A 97 3.76 16.61 -6.66
C ASN A 97 4.38 16.34 -5.27
N GLU A 98 3.86 16.99 -4.25
CA GLU A 98 4.38 16.90 -2.89
C GLU A 98 4.29 15.48 -2.30
N GLU A 99 3.17 14.77 -2.50
CA GLU A 99 2.98 13.41 -1.97
C GLU A 99 4.03 12.45 -2.55
N PHE A 100 4.19 12.46 -3.88
CA PHE A 100 5.18 11.60 -4.54
C PHE A 100 6.62 12.03 -4.22
N ASN A 101 6.90 13.32 -4.08
CA ASN A 101 8.23 13.79 -3.68
C ASN A 101 8.59 13.28 -2.28
N LEU A 102 7.67 13.41 -1.32
CA LEU A 102 7.87 12.94 0.05
C LEU A 102 7.98 11.42 0.14
N LEU A 103 7.22 10.67 -0.67
CA LEU A 103 7.30 9.21 -0.71
C LEU A 103 8.62 8.73 -1.33
N GLN A 104 9.07 9.35 -2.44
CA GLN A 104 10.36 9.03 -3.06
C GLN A 104 11.52 9.30 -2.10
N ALA A 105 11.48 10.42 -1.38
CA ALA A 105 12.46 10.75 -0.35
C ALA A 105 12.41 9.75 0.82
N ALA A 106 11.21 9.33 1.25
CA ALA A 106 11.05 8.33 2.30
C ALA A 106 11.69 6.99 1.93
N LEU A 107 11.49 6.52 0.70
CA LEU A 107 12.06 5.27 0.17
C LEU A 107 13.53 5.41 -0.27
N ASN A 108 13.98 6.64 -0.55
CA ASN A 108 15.28 6.99 -1.13
C ASN A 108 15.50 6.40 -2.54
N ILE A 109 14.51 6.55 -3.42
CA ILE A 109 14.50 5.91 -4.74
C ILE A 109 14.71 6.88 -5.92
N GLU A 110 15.04 8.15 -5.66
CA GLU A 110 15.13 9.19 -6.71
C GLU A 110 16.14 8.88 -7.82
N ASP A 111 17.27 8.29 -7.44
CA ASP A 111 18.40 8.00 -8.32
C ASP A 111 18.49 6.49 -8.68
N GLY A 112 17.57 5.65 -8.21
CA GLY A 112 17.60 4.18 -8.39
C GLY A 112 17.22 3.44 -7.11
N LEU A 113 17.41 2.11 -7.08
CA LEU A 113 17.11 1.27 -5.90
C LEU A 113 18.34 0.90 -5.07
N ASP A 114 19.55 1.26 -5.50
CA ASP A 114 20.80 0.90 -4.81
C ASP A 114 20.81 1.33 -3.34
N GLU A 115 20.15 2.45 -3.04
CA GLU A 115 20.04 3.04 -1.70
C GLU A 115 18.62 2.93 -1.13
N LEU A 116 17.83 1.95 -1.59
CA LEU A 116 16.48 1.69 -1.10
C LEU A 116 16.50 1.48 0.42
N ARG A 117 15.63 2.19 1.13
CA ARG A 117 15.65 2.23 2.61
C ARG A 117 14.91 1.10 3.30
N TYR A 118 13.97 0.44 2.62
CA TYR A 118 13.16 -0.62 3.22
C TYR A 118 13.06 -1.79 2.26
N ASN A 119 13.23 -3.00 2.78
CA ASN A 119 13.12 -4.22 1.99
C ASN A 119 11.69 -4.50 1.54
N ASN A 120 10.70 -4.13 2.35
CA ASN A 120 9.29 -4.29 2.01
C ASN A 120 8.61 -2.92 1.94
N VAL A 121 7.91 -2.66 0.84
CA VAL A 121 7.02 -1.52 0.66
C VAL A 121 5.60 -2.06 0.62
N VAL A 122 4.81 -1.75 1.65
CA VAL A 122 3.49 -2.34 1.86
C VAL A 122 2.41 -1.28 1.72
N ILE A 123 1.52 -1.45 0.75
CA ILE A 123 0.31 -0.63 0.61
C ILE A 123 -0.73 -1.14 1.61
N ALA A 124 -1.03 -0.32 2.62
CA ALA A 124 -2.00 -0.62 3.67
C ALA A 124 -3.21 0.33 3.54
N THR A 125 -4.16 -0.07 2.71
CA THR A 125 -5.42 0.65 2.47
C THR A 125 -6.62 -0.13 2.99
N ASP A 126 -7.73 0.56 3.20
CA ASP A 126 -8.99 -0.07 3.60
C ASP A 126 -9.51 -1.01 2.49
N ALA A 127 -10.39 -1.94 2.89
CA ALA A 127 -11.00 -2.93 1.99
C ALA A 127 -12.26 -2.39 1.29
N ASP A 128 -12.39 -1.08 1.18
CA ASP A 128 -13.49 -0.40 0.52
C ASP A 128 -13.10 0.11 -0.89
N VAL A 129 -14.05 0.73 -1.56
CA VAL A 129 -13.88 1.25 -2.93
C VAL A 129 -12.81 2.34 -3.03
N ASP A 130 -12.64 3.15 -1.97
CA ASP A 130 -11.67 4.24 -1.96
C ASP A 130 -10.25 3.72 -1.72
N GLY A 131 -10.08 2.79 -0.79
CA GLY A 131 -8.83 2.08 -0.54
C GLY A 131 -8.37 1.29 -1.77
N MET A 132 -9.28 0.60 -2.45
CA MET A 132 -8.98 -0.07 -3.73
C MET A 132 -8.48 0.91 -4.81
N HIS A 133 -9.08 2.10 -4.90
CA HIS A 133 -8.66 3.11 -5.85
C HIS A 133 -7.26 3.66 -5.50
N ILE A 134 -7.00 3.98 -4.23
CA ILE A 134 -5.67 4.44 -3.77
C ILE A 134 -4.60 3.39 -4.06
N ARG A 135 -4.90 2.11 -3.79
CA ARG A 135 -4.03 0.99 -4.10
C ARG A 135 -3.63 0.97 -5.57
N LEU A 136 -4.60 1.08 -6.49
CA LEU A 136 -4.34 1.11 -7.92
C LEU A 136 -3.50 2.32 -8.36
N LEU A 137 -3.73 3.50 -7.78
CA LEU A 137 -2.97 4.72 -8.09
C LEU A 137 -1.50 4.60 -7.65
N LEU A 138 -1.25 4.01 -6.48
CA LEU A 138 0.11 3.73 -5.99
C LEU A 138 0.82 2.67 -6.84
N ILE A 139 0.14 1.57 -7.17
CA ILE A 139 0.70 0.54 -8.05
C ILE A 139 1.06 1.14 -9.42
N THR A 140 0.18 1.98 -9.97
CA THR A 140 0.44 2.69 -11.23
C THR A 140 1.69 3.56 -11.15
N PHE A 141 1.87 4.31 -10.05
CA PHE A 141 3.06 5.10 -9.79
C PHE A 141 4.33 4.24 -9.75
N PHE A 142 4.33 3.14 -8.99
CA PHE A 142 5.49 2.25 -8.91
C PHE A 142 5.79 1.60 -10.27
N LEU A 143 4.79 1.07 -10.97
CA LEU A 143 4.99 0.44 -12.28
C LEU A 143 5.51 1.42 -13.34
N GLN A 144 5.07 2.69 -13.33
CA GLN A 144 5.50 3.65 -14.34
C GLN A 144 6.89 4.24 -14.06
N PHE A 145 7.21 4.54 -12.81
CA PHE A 145 8.41 5.30 -12.46
C PHE A 145 9.52 4.46 -11.83
N PHE A 146 9.16 3.37 -11.15
CA PHE A 146 10.05 2.49 -10.39
C PHE A 146 9.73 1.00 -10.63
N PRO A 147 9.61 0.54 -11.89
CA PRO A 147 9.18 -0.83 -12.15
C PRO A 147 10.12 -1.89 -11.59
N GLU A 148 11.42 -1.58 -11.45
CA GLU A 148 12.38 -2.48 -10.80
C GLU A 148 11.98 -2.80 -9.34
N LEU A 149 11.35 -1.87 -8.62
CA LEU A 149 10.93 -2.09 -7.23
C LEU A 149 9.90 -3.22 -7.15
N VAL A 150 9.04 -3.28 -8.17
CA VAL A 150 8.04 -4.36 -8.31
C VAL A 150 8.70 -5.65 -8.79
N ARG A 151 9.61 -5.58 -9.78
CA ARG A 151 10.28 -6.76 -10.34
C ARG A 151 11.21 -7.46 -9.35
N GLU A 152 11.87 -6.71 -8.49
CA GLU A 152 12.73 -7.22 -7.41
C GLU A 152 11.93 -7.73 -6.20
N GLY A 153 10.60 -7.61 -6.23
CA GLY A 153 9.73 -8.19 -5.20
C GLY A 153 9.67 -7.38 -3.91
N HIS A 154 9.79 -6.05 -4.00
CA HIS A 154 9.71 -5.18 -2.81
C HIS A 154 8.29 -4.65 -2.55
N LEU A 155 7.37 -4.69 -3.52
CA LEU A 155 6.02 -4.11 -3.38
C LEU A 155 4.96 -5.16 -2.99
N TYR A 156 4.23 -4.86 -1.93
CA TYR A 156 3.19 -5.73 -1.35
C TYR A 156 1.91 -4.96 -1.04
N ILE A 157 0.81 -5.68 -0.93
CA ILE A 157 -0.46 -5.21 -0.39
C ILE A 157 -0.68 -5.88 0.96
N LEU A 158 -1.02 -5.10 1.99
CA LEU A 158 -1.43 -5.67 3.27
C LEU A 158 -2.84 -6.24 3.14
N GLN A 159 -2.98 -7.53 3.43
CA GLN A 159 -4.30 -8.14 3.60
C GLN A 159 -4.77 -7.95 5.04
N THR A 160 -5.99 -7.48 5.21
CA THR A 160 -6.63 -7.31 6.52
C THR A 160 -7.90 -8.13 6.62
N PRO A 161 -8.26 -8.60 7.83
CA PRO A 161 -9.45 -9.40 7.99
C PRO A 161 -10.71 -8.56 7.71
N LEU A 162 -11.68 -9.18 7.05
CA LEU A 162 -12.99 -8.59 6.81
C LEU A 162 -13.92 -8.77 8.02
N PHE A 163 -13.71 -9.85 8.79
CA PHE A 163 -14.54 -10.20 9.93
C PHE A 163 -13.70 -10.67 11.13
N ARG A 164 -14.27 -10.49 12.32
CA ARG A 164 -13.87 -11.15 13.55
C ARG A 164 -15.04 -11.98 14.06
N VAL A 165 -14.81 -13.25 14.34
CA VAL A 165 -15.78 -14.16 14.95
C VAL A 165 -15.23 -14.62 16.30
N ARG A 166 -15.96 -14.37 17.38
CA ARG A 166 -15.48 -14.60 18.76
C ARG A 166 -16.54 -15.27 19.62
N ASN A 167 -16.10 -16.13 20.53
CA ASN A 167 -16.88 -16.59 21.68
C ASN A 167 -16.08 -16.33 22.97
N LYS A 168 -16.54 -16.85 24.12
CA LYS A 168 -15.85 -16.64 25.41
C LYS A 168 -14.45 -17.26 25.49
N LYS A 169 -14.09 -18.17 24.59
CA LYS A 169 -12.84 -18.96 24.63
C LYS A 169 -11.89 -18.63 23.48
N GLU A 170 -12.41 -18.33 22.29
CA GLU A 170 -11.64 -18.24 21.05
C GLU A 170 -12.04 -17.01 20.22
N THR A 171 -11.06 -16.42 19.54
CA THR A 171 -11.23 -15.33 18.56
C THR A 171 -10.61 -15.76 17.24
N ARG A 172 -11.36 -15.65 16.14
CA ARG A 172 -10.88 -15.88 14.79
C ARG A 172 -11.03 -14.63 13.94
N TYR A 173 -9.99 -14.31 13.18
CA TYR A 173 -10.00 -13.25 12.18
C TYR A 173 -10.14 -13.90 10.80
N CYS A 174 -11.15 -13.47 10.05
CA CYS A 174 -11.55 -14.06 8.79
C CYS A 174 -11.36 -13.05 7.65
N TYR A 175 -10.69 -13.48 6.60
CA TYR A 175 -10.32 -12.68 5.42
C TYR A 175 -11.27 -12.91 4.26
N THR A 176 -12.11 -13.95 4.33
CA THR A 176 -13.14 -14.24 3.33
C THR A 176 -14.49 -14.52 3.97
N PRO A 177 -15.60 -14.36 3.21
CA PRO A 177 -16.92 -14.79 3.65
C PRO A 177 -16.98 -16.28 4.00
N GLU A 178 -16.22 -17.12 3.30
CA GLU A 178 -16.14 -18.56 3.52
C GLU A 178 -15.48 -18.85 4.87
N GLU A 179 -14.33 -18.22 5.17
CA GLU A 179 -13.65 -18.35 6.47
C GLU A 179 -14.57 -17.91 7.62
N LYS A 180 -15.37 -16.87 7.42
CA LYS A 180 -16.37 -16.40 8.40
C LYS A 180 -17.43 -17.48 8.66
N ASN A 181 -17.98 -18.09 7.61
CA ASN A 181 -19.01 -19.11 7.75
C ASN A 181 -18.47 -20.36 8.46
N THR A 182 -17.25 -20.81 8.13
CA THR A 182 -16.56 -21.89 8.84
C THR A 182 -16.34 -21.54 10.32
N ALA A 183 -15.86 -20.32 10.62
CA ALA A 183 -15.68 -19.88 11.99
C ALA A 183 -16.98 -19.87 12.79
N ILE A 184 -18.11 -19.46 12.19
CA ILE A 184 -19.42 -19.49 12.85
C ILE A 184 -19.84 -20.93 13.21
N GLN A 185 -19.62 -21.89 12.31
CA GLN A 185 -19.95 -23.30 12.54
C GLN A 185 -19.10 -23.89 13.67
N ASP A 186 -17.80 -23.59 13.68
CA ASP A 186 -16.85 -24.14 14.65
C ASP A 186 -17.01 -23.55 16.06
N LEU A 187 -17.32 -22.25 16.18
CA LEU A 187 -17.41 -21.57 17.47
C LEU A 187 -18.72 -21.86 18.23
N GLY A 188 -19.65 -22.60 17.62
CA GLY A 188 -20.88 -23.06 18.23
C GLY A 188 -21.99 -22.00 18.28
N PRO A 189 -22.98 -22.13 19.19
CA PRO A 189 -24.16 -21.27 19.16
C PRO A 189 -23.85 -19.82 19.57
N ARG A 190 -24.28 -18.87 18.72
CA ARG A 190 -24.26 -17.41 18.94
C ARG A 190 -22.86 -16.81 19.16
N PRO A 191 -21.92 -16.95 18.20
CA PRO A 191 -20.68 -16.20 18.26
C PRO A 191 -20.94 -14.70 18.04
N GLU A 192 -20.12 -13.85 18.65
CA GLU A 192 -20.05 -12.43 18.33
C GLU A 192 -19.36 -12.25 16.98
N ILE A 193 -20.00 -11.56 16.05
CA ILE A 193 -19.46 -11.28 14.72
C ILE A 193 -19.28 -9.77 14.57
N THR A 194 -18.06 -9.35 14.26
CA THR A 194 -17.72 -7.96 13.93
C THR A 194 -17.25 -7.91 12.49
N ARG A 195 -17.75 -6.95 11.70
CA ARG A 195 -17.23 -6.66 10.36
C ARG A 195 -16.34 -5.44 10.45
N PHE A 196 -15.12 -5.53 9.92
CA PHE A 196 -14.22 -4.39 9.80
C PHE A 196 -14.51 -3.67 8.48
N LYS A 197 -14.76 -2.37 8.53
CA LYS A 197 -14.94 -1.57 7.31
C LYS A 197 -13.66 -0.86 6.88
N GLY A 198 -12.83 -0.49 7.85
CA GLY A 198 -11.57 0.21 7.61
C GLY A 198 -10.50 -0.12 8.65
N LEU A 199 -9.25 0.18 8.31
CA LEU A 199 -8.08 -0.06 9.16
C LEU A 199 -8.13 0.75 10.45
N GLY A 200 -8.79 1.91 10.42
CA GLY A 200 -8.95 2.79 11.60
C GLY A 200 -9.93 2.26 12.65
N GLU A 201 -10.79 1.30 12.32
CA GLU A 201 -11.74 0.69 13.26
C GLU A 201 -11.12 -0.42 14.11
N ILE A 202 -9.94 -0.90 13.69
CA ILE A 202 -9.21 -1.97 14.37
C ILE A 202 -8.40 -1.33 15.51
N SER A 203 -8.58 -1.85 16.72
CA SER A 203 -7.82 -1.39 17.89
C SER A 203 -6.33 -1.72 17.74
N PRO A 204 -5.41 -0.89 18.29
CA PRO A 204 -3.97 -1.16 18.17
C PRO A 204 -3.53 -2.53 18.69
N ASP A 205 -4.16 -3.03 19.76
CA ASP A 205 -3.85 -4.33 20.33
C ASP A 205 -4.22 -5.47 19.35
N GLU A 206 -5.32 -5.33 18.62
CA GLU A 206 -5.69 -6.28 17.57
C GLU A 206 -4.79 -6.13 16.33
N PHE A 207 -4.53 -4.88 15.92
CA PHE A 207 -3.75 -4.59 14.71
C PHE A 207 -2.34 -5.17 14.78
N LYS A 208 -1.74 -5.20 15.98
CA LYS A 208 -0.41 -5.78 16.20
C LYS A 208 -0.30 -7.22 15.71
N HIS A 209 -1.38 -7.99 15.75
CA HIS A 209 -1.41 -9.37 15.25
C HIS A 209 -1.38 -9.45 13.72
N PHE A 210 -1.83 -8.39 13.02
CA PHE A 210 -1.89 -8.36 11.56
C PHE A 210 -0.60 -7.87 10.90
N ILE A 211 0.26 -7.17 11.65
CA ILE A 211 1.57 -6.70 11.19
C ILE A 211 2.72 -7.36 11.95
N GLY A 212 2.45 -8.46 12.66
CA GLY A 212 3.44 -9.25 13.37
C GLY A 212 4.13 -10.28 12.47
N ASN A 213 4.54 -11.40 13.05
CA ASN A 213 5.23 -12.48 12.32
C ASN A 213 4.34 -13.17 11.29
N ASP A 214 3.02 -13.24 11.55
CA ASP A 214 2.04 -13.90 10.68
C ASP A 214 1.35 -12.90 9.72
N ILE A 215 2.06 -11.82 9.39
CA ILE A 215 1.56 -10.80 8.45
C ILE A 215 1.18 -11.43 7.12
N ARG A 216 -0.02 -11.12 6.63
CA ARG A 216 -0.49 -11.56 5.31
C ARG A 216 -0.21 -10.47 4.29
N LEU A 217 0.85 -10.67 3.50
CA LEU A 217 1.25 -9.79 2.42
C LEU A 217 0.97 -10.46 1.07
N GLU A 218 0.33 -9.72 0.17
CA GLU A 218 0.13 -10.13 -1.21
C GLU A 218 1.14 -9.41 -2.12
N PRO A 219 2.07 -10.14 -2.75
CA PRO A 219 3.09 -9.53 -3.61
C PRO A 219 2.47 -8.96 -4.88
N VAL A 220 2.84 -7.74 -5.24
CA VAL A 220 2.47 -7.16 -6.54
C VAL A 220 3.42 -7.71 -7.59
N MET A 221 2.91 -8.47 -8.54
CA MET A 221 3.71 -9.13 -9.57
C MET A 221 3.36 -8.60 -10.96
N ILE A 222 4.37 -8.47 -11.83
CA ILE A 222 4.18 -8.17 -13.24
C ILE A 222 4.00 -9.51 -13.97
N GLY A 223 2.79 -9.75 -14.49
CA GLY A 223 2.47 -10.94 -15.28
C GLY A 223 3.33 -11.05 -16.54
N ARG A 224 3.62 -12.27 -16.97
CA ARG A 224 4.46 -12.54 -18.16
C ARG A 224 3.72 -12.31 -19.48
N ASP A 225 2.39 -12.41 -19.48
CA ASP A 225 1.59 -12.59 -20.70
C ASP A 225 0.80 -11.34 -21.12
N LEU A 226 0.68 -10.34 -20.24
CA LEU A 226 0.12 -9.02 -20.55
C LEU A 226 1.21 -7.99 -20.27
N THR A 227 1.56 -7.18 -21.26
CA THR A 227 2.33 -5.97 -21.02
C THR A 227 1.53 -5.16 -20.02
N SER A 228 2.07 -4.96 -18.81
CA SER A 228 1.45 -4.11 -17.77
C SER A 228 1.05 -2.74 -18.33
N GLY A 229 1.70 -2.29 -19.41
CA GLY A 229 1.34 -1.11 -20.18
C GLY A 229 -0.09 -1.11 -20.72
N ASP A 230 -0.58 -2.18 -21.34
CA ASP A 230 -1.89 -2.21 -22.00
C ASP A 230 -3.03 -2.17 -20.97
N LEU A 231 -2.86 -2.91 -19.86
CA LEU A 231 -3.79 -2.87 -18.73
C LEU A 231 -3.81 -1.49 -18.07
N LEU A 232 -2.63 -0.91 -17.81
CA LEU A 232 -2.54 0.44 -17.25
C LEU A 232 -3.12 1.48 -18.21
N GLU A 233 -2.91 1.35 -19.52
CA GLU A 233 -3.52 2.23 -20.52
C GLU A 233 -5.03 2.15 -20.46
N PHE A 234 -5.56 0.93 -20.43
CA PHE A 234 -6.99 0.73 -20.39
C PHE A 234 -7.62 1.28 -19.11
N TYR A 235 -7.04 0.99 -17.93
CA TYR A 235 -7.63 1.36 -16.65
C TYR A 235 -7.29 2.77 -16.18
N MET A 236 -6.14 3.33 -16.57
CA MET A 236 -5.64 4.62 -16.10
C MET A 236 -5.52 5.69 -17.20
N GLY A 237 -5.70 5.33 -18.46
CA GLY A 237 -5.62 6.22 -19.61
C GLY A 237 -6.83 7.14 -19.82
N LYS A 238 -6.86 7.78 -21.00
CA LYS A 238 -7.88 8.76 -21.40
C LYS A 238 -9.06 8.15 -22.20
N ASN A 239 -9.14 6.83 -22.26
CA ASN A 239 -10.14 6.03 -22.98
C ASN A 239 -11.48 5.92 -22.21
N THR A 240 -12.00 7.04 -21.71
CA THR A 240 -13.22 7.06 -20.88
C THR A 240 -14.43 6.36 -21.51
N PRO A 241 -14.77 6.55 -22.82
CA PRO A 241 -15.91 5.86 -23.42
C PRO A 241 -15.79 4.34 -23.38
N LYS A 242 -14.63 3.81 -23.78
CA LYS A 242 -14.36 2.36 -23.78
C LYS A 242 -14.41 1.75 -22.38
N ARG A 243 -13.87 2.45 -21.37
CA ARG A 243 -13.99 2.01 -19.97
C ARG A 243 -15.43 1.99 -19.51
N GLN A 244 -16.21 3.00 -19.87
CA GLN A 244 -17.62 3.08 -19.50
C GLN A 244 -18.41 1.91 -20.10
N GLU A 245 -18.23 1.63 -21.41
CA GLU A 245 -18.82 0.47 -22.08
C GLU A 245 -18.44 -0.83 -21.39
N PHE A 246 -17.14 -1.04 -21.13
CA PHE A 246 -16.66 -2.23 -20.41
C PHE A 246 -17.30 -2.39 -19.02
N ILE A 247 -17.42 -1.30 -18.24
CA ILE A 247 -18.07 -1.33 -16.93
C ILE A 247 -19.55 -1.72 -17.06
N ILE A 248 -20.26 -1.18 -18.05
CA ILE A 248 -21.67 -1.50 -18.30
C ILE A 248 -21.83 -2.98 -18.66
N GLU A 249 -20.99 -3.48 -19.56
CA GLU A 249 -21.02 -4.89 -20.02
C GLU A 249 -20.67 -5.88 -18.90
N ASN A 250 -19.81 -5.47 -17.97
CA ASN A 250 -19.34 -6.32 -16.87
C ASN A 250 -20.03 -5.99 -15.53
N LEU A 251 -21.10 -5.19 -15.55
CA LEU A 251 -21.81 -4.80 -14.35
C LEU A 251 -22.46 -6.04 -13.73
N ARG A 252 -21.87 -6.53 -12.63
CA ARG A 252 -22.51 -7.55 -11.80
C ARG A 252 -23.46 -6.85 -10.85
N VAL A 253 -24.75 -7.01 -11.08
CA VAL A 253 -25.77 -6.61 -10.11
C VAL A 253 -25.70 -7.63 -8.99
N GLU A 254 -25.01 -7.29 -7.90
CA GLU A 254 -25.15 -8.04 -6.65
C GLU A 254 -26.61 -7.93 -6.23
N LYS A 255 -27.37 -9.02 -6.37
CA LYS A 255 -28.65 -9.14 -5.69
C LYS A 255 -28.35 -9.03 -4.20
N ASN A 256 -28.92 -8.03 -3.53
CA ASN A 256 -28.83 -7.92 -2.08
C ASN A 256 -29.24 -9.26 -1.45
N LEU A 257 -28.26 -10.00 -0.95
CA LEU A 257 -28.48 -11.24 -0.19
C LEU A 257 -29.22 -10.98 1.15
N GLU A 258 -29.56 -9.72 1.45
CA GLU A 258 -30.34 -9.34 2.63
C GLU A 258 -31.83 -9.71 2.51
N GLU A 259 -32.37 -9.93 1.30
CA GLU A 259 -33.80 -10.27 1.13
C GLU A 259 -34.12 -11.76 1.26
N GLU A 260 -33.14 -12.67 1.22
CA GLU A 260 -33.40 -14.13 1.33
C GLU A 260 -33.31 -14.68 2.76
N PHE A 261 -32.88 -13.90 3.75
CA PHE A 261 -32.84 -14.33 5.16
C PHE A 261 -34.07 -13.91 5.99
N PHE A 262 -35.03 -13.21 5.39
CA PHE A 262 -36.26 -12.75 6.04
C PHE A 262 -37.56 -13.29 5.42
N ASN A 263 -37.49 -14.29 4.53
CA ASN A 263 -38.65 -15.04 4.05
C ASN A 263 -38.56 -16.53 4.43
#